data_AF-A0A369BNT5-F1
#
_entry.id   AF-A0A369BNT5-F1
#
_cell.length_a   1.000
_cell.length_b   1.000
_cell.length_c   1.000
_cell.angle_alpha   90.00
_cell.angle_beta   90.00
_cell.angle_gamma   90.00
#
_symmetry.space_group_name_H-M   'P 1'
#
loop_
_entity.id
_entity.type
_entity.pdbx_description
1 polymer ?
#
loop_
_entity_poly.entity_id
_entity_poly.type
_entity_poly.pdbx_seq_one_letter_code
_entity_poly.pdbx_strand_id
1 'polypeptide(L)'
;MRNKVTERWGTGTCEAFHVLLGDKRVADIVITHHAKLRYQDRIDRTNNSVDNIARWAWDCLKQDRIEPYYRNEEDVYLVDDDLVMVAEFAEIPGEFDLKGNPMHRMIIVTFLGKMSETIELRDLKSYYSWLRHSRRMTLMKNTRKRR
;
A
#
# COMPACT_ATOMS: atom_id res chain seq x y z
N MET A 1 -5.49 19.64 2.06
CA MET A 1 -6.45 19.66 0.93
C MET A 1 -7.03 18.26 0.79
N ARG A 2 -8.31 18.10 1.12
CA ARG A 2 -9.08 16.85 0.99
C ARG A 2 -9.47 16.77 -0.49
N ASN A 3 -8.80 15.92 -1.28
CA ASN A 3 -9.09 15.85 -2.71
C ASN A 3 -10.47 15.25 -2.94
N LYS A 4 -11.34 16.09 -3.50
CA LYS A 4 -12.66 15.81 -4.04
C LYS A 4 -12.55 14.89 -5.27
N VAL A 5 -12.40 13.58 -5.06
CA VAL A 5 -12.64 12.57 -6.10
C VAL A 5 -13.72 11.56 -5.68
N THR A 6 -14.38 11.79 -4.54
CA THR A 6 -15.48 10.96 -4.04
C THR A 6 -16.85 11.63 -4.25
N GLU A 7 -16.98 12.55 -5.22
CA GLU A 7 -18.29 13.10 -5.57
C GLU A 7 -18.96 12.22 -6.63
N ARG A 8 -19.99 11.50 -6.17
CA ARG A 8 -21.20 11.12 -6.92
C ARG A 8 -21.04 10.07 -8.02
N TRP A 9 -21.07 8.81 -7.59
CA TRP A 9 -21.90 7.81 -8.28
C TRP A 9 -23.29 7.91 -7.66
N GLY A 10 -24.28 8.23 -8.49
CA GLY A 10 -25.58 8.74 -8.05
C GLY A 10 -26.53 7.70 -7.45
N THR A 11 -27.55 8.26 -6.79
CA THR A 11 -28.91 7.73 -6.57
C THR A 11 -29.11 6.50 -5.68
N GLY A 12 -29.66 6.73 -4.49
CA GLY A 12 -30.59 5.82 -3.81
C GLY A 12 -29.98 4.89 -2.77
N THR A 13 -30.12 5.24 -1.49
CA THR A 13 -29.66 4.50 -0.29
C THR A 13 -28.16 4.65 -0.06
N CYS A 14 -27.76 5.19 1.10
CA CYS A 14 -26.36 5.29 1.50
C CYS A 14 -25.80 3.90 1.81
N GLU A 15 -25.57 3.12 0.76
CA GLU A 15 -24.78 1.91 0.83
C GLU A 15 -23.33 2.39 0.97
N ALA A 16 -22.78 2.26 2.18
CA ALA A 16 -21.40 2.61 2.42
C ALA A 16 -20.53 1.58 1.67
N PHE A 17 -20.12 1.95 0.46
CA PHE A 17 -19.30 1.14 -0.44
C PHE A 17 -17.94 0.88 0.22
N HIS A 18 -17.83 -0.24 0.91
CA HIS A 18 -16.57 -0.78 1.39
C HIS A 18 -16.25 -2.03 0.60
N VAL A 19 -14.98 -2.30 0.41
CA VAL A 19 -14.49 -3.55 -0.16
C VAL A 19 -13.76 -4.32 0.93
N LEU A 20 -13.99 -5.63 0.97
CA LEU A 20 -13.34 -6.50 1.93
C LEU A 20 -11.93 -6.85 1.47
N LEU A 21 -10.96 -6.78 2.39
CA LEU A 21 -9.62 -7.30 2.20
C LEU A 21 -9.26 -8.11 3.45
N GLY A 22 -9.46 -9.43 3.37
CA GLY A 22 -9.42 -10.29 4.55
C GLY A 22 -10.50 -9.93 5.57
N ASP A 23 -10.09 -9.51 6.77
CA ASP A 23 -10.97 -9.06 7.86
C ASP A 23 -11.25 -7.55 7.83
N LYS A 24 -10.59 -6.79 6.95
CA LYS A 24 -10.68 -5.33 6.89
C LYS A 24 -11.75 -4.86 5.90
N ARG A 25 -12.51 -3.84 6.31
CA ARG A 25 -13.50 -3.15 5.46
C ARG A 25 -12.91 -1.85 4.95
N VAL A 26 -12.36 -1.85 3.76
CA VAL A 26 -11.68 -0.69 3.19
C VAL A 26 -12.72 0.27 2.59
N ALA A 27 -12.79 1.48 3.13
CA ALA A 27 -13.67 2.55 2.66
C ALA A 27 -12.90 3.75 2.08
N ASP A 28 -11.60 3.85 2.36
CA ASP A 28 -10.74 4.93 1.88
C ASP A 28 -9.32 4.40 1.61
N ILE A 29 -8.64 4.96 0.61
CA ILE A 29 -7.25 4.61 0.26
C ILE A 29 -6.41 5.88 0.24
N VAL A 30 -5.35 5.89 1.03
CA VAL A 30 -4.38 6.99 1.11
C VAL A 30 -3.02 6.51 0.64
N ILE A 31 -2.43 7.23 -0.31
CA ILE A 31 -1.08 6.97 -0.81
C ILE A 31 -0.12 7.91 -0.10
N THR A 32 0.87 7.37 0.61
CA THR A 32 1.93 8.19 1.21
C THR A 32 2.87 8.76 0.14
N HIS A 33 3.57 9.84 0.47
CA HIS A 33 4.61 10.38 -0.41
C HIS A 33 5.71 9.35 -0.71
N HIS A 34 6.07 8.52 0.28
CA HIS A 34 7.07 7.48 0.10
C HIS A 34 6.61 6.39 -0.88
N ALA A 35 5.36 5.93 -0.77
CA ALA A 35 4.77 5.01 -1.73
C ALA A 35 4.77 5.58 -3.15
N LYS A 36 4.37 6.84 -3.34
CA LYS A 36 4.39 7.49 -4.65
C LYS A 36 5.77 7.45 -5.30
N LEU A 37 6.81 7.86 -4.58
CA LEU A 37 8.19 7.84 -5.09
C LEU A 37 8.62 6.42 -5.49
N ARG A 38 8.30 5.43 -4.65
CA ARG A 38 8.66 4.03 -4.93
C ARG A 38 7.90 3.44 -6.11
N TYR A 39 6.64 3.80 -6.28
CA TYR A 39 5.83 3.41 -7.43
C TYR A 39 6.45 3.94 -8.73
N GLN A 40 6.83 5.22 -8.72
CA GLN A 40 7.49 5.85 -9.87
C GLN A 40 8.83 5.19 -10.20
N ASP A 41 9.64 4.88 -9.20
CA ASP A 41 10.97 4.33 -9.39
C ASP A 41 10.97 2.87 -9.86
N ARG A 42 10.01 2.06 -9.37
CA ARG A 42 10.06 0.59 -9.44
C ARG A 42 8.93 -0.07 -10.22
N ILE A 43 7.87 0.66 -10.57
CA ILE A 43 6.67 0.06 -11.17
C ILE A 43 6.34 0.75 -12.47
N ASP A 44 6.01 2.05 -12.41
CA ASP A 44 5.59 2.82 -13.58
C ASP A 44 6.01 4.28 -13.44
N ARG A 45 6.87 4.71 -14.37
CA ARG A 45 7.40 6.08 -14.44
C ARG A 45 6.41 7.08 -15.02
N THR A 46 5.44 6.61 -15.79
CA THR A 46 4.56 7.44 -16.64
C THR A 46 3.26 7.80 -15.95
N ASN A 47 2.66 6.89 -15.18
CA ASN A 47 1.36 7.09 -14.54
C ASN A 47 1.46 7.22 -13.00
N ASN A 48 2.19 8.22 -12.52
CA ASN A 48 2.64 8.33 -11.12
C ASN A 48 1.86 9.32 -10.24
N SER A 49 0.73 9.86 -10.72
CA SER A 49 -0.07 10.75 -9.90
C SER A 49 -0.72 9.99 -8.73
N VAL A 50 -0.86 10.64 -7.57
CA VAL A 50 -1.47 10.01 -6.38
C VAL A 50 -2.87 9.48 -6.69
N ASP A 51 -3.66 10.26 -7.43
CA ASP A 51 -5.02 9.88 -7.79
C ASP A 51 -5.04 8.66 -8.72
N ASN A 52 -4.08 8.54 -9.64
CA ASN A 52 -4.01 7.38 -10.54
C ASN A 52 -3.55 6.13 -9.80
N ILE A 53 -2.58 6.23 -8.89
CA ILE A 53 -2.16 5.12 -8.04
C ILE A 53 -3.33 4.68 -7.14
N ALA A 54 -4.07 5.63 -6.55
CA ALA A 54 -5.23 5.31 -5.73
C ALA A 54 -6.36 4.64 -6.52
N ARG A 55 -6.65 5.11 -7.75
CA ARG A 55 -7.63 4.47 -8.65
C ARG A 55 -7.20 3.05 -9.02
N TRP A 56 -5.94 2.86 -9.41
CA TRP A 56 -5.39 1.54 -9.71
C TRP A 56 -5.48 0.60 -8.50
N ALA A 57 -5.17 1.09 -7.30
CA ALA A 57 -5.29 0.29 -6.08
C ALA A 57 -6.74 -0.10 -5.79
N TRP A 58 -7.70 0.82 -5.99
CA TRP A 58 -9.13 0.51 -5.90
C TRP A 58 -9.59 -0.53 -6.91
N ASP A 59 -9.12 -0.46 -8.15
CA ASP A 59 -9.45 -1.45 -9.18
C ASP A 59 -8.90 -2.82 -8.82
N CYS A 60 -7.66 -2.89 -8.32
CA CYS A 60 -7.07 -4.14 -7.82
C CYS A 60 -7.88 -4.73 -6.65
N LEU A 61 -8.28 -3.88 -5.70
CA LEU A 61 -9.07 -4.29 -4.54
C LEU A 61 -10.44 -4.83 -4.94
N LYS A 62 -11.15 -4.16 -5.86
CA LYS A 62 -12.47 -4.58 -6.36
C LYS A 62 -12.43 -5.86 -7.18
N GLN A 63 -11.30 -6.14 -7.82
CA GLN A 63 -11.09 -7.33 -8.64
C GLN A 63 -10.50 -8.49 -7.83
N ASP A 64 -10.37 -8.35 -6.50
CA ASP A 64 -9.76 -9.34 -5.62
C ASP A 64 -8.33 -9.73 -6.02
N ARG A 65 -7.57 -8.76 -6.53
CA ARG A 65 -6.19 -8.95 -7.01
C ARG A 65 -5.13 -8.70 -5.93
N ILE A 66 -5.56 -8.38 -4.71
CA ILE A 66 -4.67 -8.04 -3.59
C ILE A 66 -4.77 -9.14 -2.55
N GLU A 67 -3.67 -9.85 -2.33
CA GLU A 67 -3.61 -10.96 -1.39
C GLU A 67 -2.64 -10.66 -0.24
N PRO A 68 -2.96 -11.08 1.00
CA PRO A 68 -2.00 -11.01 2.10
C PRO A 68 -0.82 -11.95 1.85
N TYR A 69 0.41 -11.43 1.85
CA TYR A 69 1.61 -12.21 1.57
C TYR A 69 2.41 -12.53 2.83
N TYR A 70 2.60 -11.53 3.69
CA TYR A 70 3.33 -11.71 4.95
C TYR A 70 2.73 -10.82 6.03
N ARG A 71 2.34 -11.44 7.15
CA ARG A 71 1.72 -10.77 8.30
C ARG A 71 2.58 -11.04 9.53
N ASN A 72 3.62 -10.24 9.73
CA ASN A 72 4.43 -10.32 10.94
C ASN A 72 4.67 -8.92 11.51
N GLU A 73 5.81 -8.29 11.20
CA GLU A 73 6.11 -6.91 11.66
C GLU A 73 5.42 -5.83 10.80
N GLU A 74 5.22 -6.10 9.51
CA GLU A 74 4.57 -5.21 8.55
C GLU A 74 3.51 -6.02 7.80
N ASP A 75 2.36 -5.41 7.49
CA ASP A 75 1.32 -6.01 6.66
C ASP A 75 1.70 -5.85 5.19
N VAL A 76 2.23 -6.94 4.62
CA VAL A 76 2.69 -7.01 3.23
C VAL A 76 1.66 -7.73 2.37
N TYR A 77 1.36 -7.12 1.23
CA TYR A 77 0.39 -7.56 0.25
C TYR A 77 1.06 -7.81 -1.09
N LEU A 78 0.55 -8.81 -1.80
CA LEU A 78 0.91 -9.14 -3.17
C LEU A 78 -0.24 -8.73 -4.09
N VAL A 79 0.09 -8.05 -5.19
CA VAL A 79 -0.84 -7.69 -6.24
C VAL A 79 -0.47 -8.46 -7.50
N ASP A 80 -1.42 -9.18 -8.08
CA ASP A 80 -1.22 -9.99 -9.30
C ASP A 80 -0.10 -11.03 -9.23
N ASP A 81 0.12 -11.61 -8.04
CA ASP A 81 1.21 -12.56 -7.79
C ASP A 81 2.62 -12.03 -8.10
N ASP A 82 2.78 -10.72 -8.31
CA ASP A 82 4.03 -10.14 -8.76
C ASP A 82 4.42 -8.91 -7.93
N LEU A 83 3.52 -7.95 -7.78
CA LEU A 83 3.84 -6.68 -7.17
C LEU A 83 3.69 -6.70 -5.65
N VAL A 84 4.78 -6.38 -4.95
CA VAL A 84 4.82 -6.38 -3.48
C VAL A 84 4.62 -4.97 -2.92
N MET A 85 3.64 -4.84 -2.05
CA MET A 85 3.20 -3.57 -1.44
C MET A 85 3.08 -3.72 0.08
N VAL A 86 3.39 -2.66 0.82
CA VAL A 86 3.15 -2.58 2.27
C VAL A 86 2.05 -1.57 2.52
N ALA A 87 1.04 -1.98 3.29
CA ALA A 87 -0.10 -1.14 3.63
C ALA A 87 -0.48 -1.29 5.10
N GLU A 88 -0.85 -0.18 5.73
CA GLU A 88 -1.38 -0.15 7.09
C GLU A 88 -2.88 0.15 7.06
N PHE A 89 -3.60 -0.25 8.11
CA PHE A 89 -5.03 0.02 8.24
C PHE A 89 -5.29 0.85 9.48
N ALA A 90 -6.04 1.93 9.31
CA ALA A 90 -6.52 2.74 10.42
C ALA A 90 -8.05 2.78 10.39
N GLU A 91 -8.68 2.65 11.55
CA GLU A 91 -10.13 2.85 11.65
C GLU A 91 -10.50 4.29 11.29
N ILE A 92 -11.64 4.46 10.64
CA ILE A 92 -12.21 5.77 10.33
C ILE A 92 -13.21 6.11 11.46
N PRO A 93 -12.90 7.07 12.34
CA PRO A 93 -13.76 7.38 13.46
C PRO A 93 -15.13 7.87 12.99
N GLY A 94 -16.21 7.22 13.46
CA GLY A 94 -17.57 7.60 13.13
C GLY A 94 -18.12 7.02 11.82
N GLU A 95 -17.32 6.25 11.07
CA GLU A 95 -17.79 5.52 9.89
C GLU A 95 -17.93 4.03 10.21
N PHE A 96 -19.16 3.54 10.07
CA PHE A 96 -19.53 2.16 10.35
C PHE A 96 -20.36 1.59 9.20
N ASP A 97 -20.24 0.29 8.99
CA ASP A 97 -21.17 -0.48 8.15
C ASP A 97 -22.58 -0.51 8.79
N LEU A 98 -23.61 -0.83 8.00
CA LEU A 98 -25.00 -1.05 8.46
C LEU A 98 -25.13 -2.02 9.66
N LYS A 99 -24.18 -2.95 9.81
CA LYS A 99 -24.07 -3.91 10.92
C LYS A 99 -23.26 -3.37 12.11
N GLY A 100 -22.82 -2.12 12.08
CA GLY A 100 -22.04 -1.47 13.14
C GLY A 100 -20.55 -1.79 13.13
N ASN A 101 -20.02 -2.41 12.07
CA ASN A 101 -18.59 -2.74 11.99
C ASN A 101 -17.76 -1.52 11.61
N PRO A 102 -16.56 -1.32 12.19
CA PRO A 102 -15.71 -0.19 11.86
C PRO A 102 -15.23 -0.24 10.40
N MET A 103 -15.25 0.91 9.75
CA MET A 103 -14.63 1.10 8.44
C MET A 103 -13.16 1.45 8.59
N HIS A 104 -12.36 1.03 7.62
CA HIS A 104 -10.91 1.18 7.63
C HIS A 104 -10.46 2.01 6.44
N ARG A 105 -9.50 2.88 6.71
CA ARG A 105 -8.66 3.52 5.71
C ARG A 105 -7.44 2.66 5.48
N MET A 106 -7.20 2.27 4.24
CA MET A 106 -5.97 1.65 3.80
C MET A 106 -4.93 2.73 3.50
N ILE A 107 -3.78 2.64 4.14
CA ILE A 107 -2.67 3.58 4.01
C ILE A 107 -1.53 2.84 3.32
N ILE A 108 -1.31 3.12 2.03
CA ILE A 108 -0.22 2.51 1.27
C ILE A 108 1.09 3.21 1.64
N VAL A 109 1.92 2.51 2.40
CA VAL A 109 3.16 3.04 2.99
C VAL A 109 4.31 2.99 1.99
N THR A 110 4.47 1.87 1.28
CA THR A 110 5.55 1.73 0.29
C THR A 110 5.26 0.62 -0.72
N PHE A 111 5.96 0.69 -1.86
CA PHE A 111 6.06 -0.40 -2.82
C PHE A 111 7.48 -0.97 -2.79
N LEU A 112 7.58 -2.28 -2.63
CA LEU A 112 8.88 -2.97 -2.62
C LEU A 112 9.37 -3.25 -4.04
N GLY A 113 8.47 -3.55 -4.97
CA GLY A 113 8.80 -3.83 -6.38
C GLY A 113 8.09 -5.10 -6.86
N LYS A 114 8.50 -5.60 -8.03
CA LYS A 114 7.95 -6.82 -8.62
C LYS A 114 8.83 -8.03 -8.34
N MET A 115 8.24 -9.17 -8.00
CA MET A 115 8.94 -10.44 -7.78
C MET A 115 9.56 -10.99 -9.07
N SER A 116 8.98 -10.65 -10.22
CA SER A 116 9.49 -10.96 -11.56
C SER A 116 10.80 -10.23 -11.86
N GLU A 117 11.00 -9.04 -11.30
CA GLU A 117 12.20 -8.22 -11.50
C GLU A 117 13.22 -8.41 -10.36
N THR A 118 12.77 -8.62 -9.12
CA THR A 118 13.61 -8.71 -7.92
C THR A 118 13.37 -10.03 -7.20
N ILE A 119 14.22 -11.03 -7.45
CA ILE A 119 14.10 -12.39 -6.91
C ILE A 119 14.13 -12.39 -5.37
N GLU A 120 14.84 -11.44 -4.76
CA GLU A 120 14.95 -11.30 -3.31
C GLU A 120 13.60 -11.05 -2.63
N LEU A 121 12.61 -10.50 -3.34
CA LEU A 121 11.27 -10.27 -2.80
C LEU A 121 10.49 -11.56 -2.54
N ARG A 122 10.93 -12.69 -3.11
CA ARG A 122 10.38 -14.02 -2.83
C ARG A 122 10.69 -14.50 -1.40
N ASP A 123 11.76 -14.00 -0.80
CA ASP A 123 12.10 -14.25 0.62
C ASP A 123 12.24 -12.92 1.36
N LEU A 124 11.12 -12.42 1.87
CA LEU A 124 11.08 -11.14 2.58
C LEU A 124 11.98 -11.13 3.81
N LYS A 125 12.15 -12.26 4.50
CA LYS A 125 13.03 -12.33 5.67
C LYS A 125 14.48 -12.07 5.26
N SER A 126 14.93 -12.69 4.18
CA SER A 126 16.26 -12.43 3.60
C SER A 126 16.37 -11.03 3.02
N TYR A 127 15.33 -10.53 2.33
CA TYR A 127 15.27 -9.17 1.80
C TYR A 127 15.49 -8.11 2.88
N TYR A 128 14.71 -8.16 3.97
CA TYR A 128 14.85 -7.21 5.07
C TYR A 128 16.18 -7.36 5.82
N SER A 129 16.69 -8.59 5.95
CA SER A 129 18.01 -8.83 6.55
C SER A 129 19.13 -8.21 5.71
N TRP A 130 19.09 -8.40 4.39
CA TRP A 130 20.04 -7.79 3.45
C TRP A 130 19.92 -6.27 3.43
N LEU A 131 18.70 -5.72 3.43
CA LEU A 131 18.46 -4.28 3.45
C LEU A 131 19.01 -3.62 4.72
N ARG A 132 18.83 -4.25 5.89
CA ARG A 132 19.39 -3.76 7.16
C ARG A 132 20.91 -3.81 7.14
N HIS A 133 21.50 -4.86 6.56
CA HIS A 133 22.95 -4.99 6.46
C HIS A 133 23.57 -3.99 5.46
N SER A 134 22.96 -3.81 4.29
CA SER A 134 23.42 -2.86 3.26
C SER A 134 23.28 -1.42 3.73
N ARG A 135 22.17 -1.06 4.39
CA ARG A 135 22.00 0.27 5.02
C ARG A 135 23.06 0.54 6.08
N ARG A 136 23.37 -0.43 6.93
CA ARG A 136 24.44 -0.32 7.94
C ARG A 136 25.79 -0.04 7.28
N MET A 137 26.11 -0.74 6.18
CA MET A 137 27.34 -0.51 5.42
C MET A 137 27.42 0.87 4.77
N THR A 138 26.31 1.39 4.23
CA THR A 138 26.26 2.76 3.66
C THR A 138 26.43 3.83 4.73
N LEU A 139 25.83 3.65 5.92
CA LEU A 139 26.01 4.54 7.06
C LEU A 139 27.47 4.52 7.58
N MET A 140 28.10 3.34 7.66
CA MET A 140 29.52 3.20 8.07
C MET A 140 30.51 3.87 7.10
N LYS A 141 30.17 3.94 5.81
CA LYS A 141 30.98 4.66 4.81
C LYS A 141 30.86 6.19 4.95
N ASN A 142 29.70 6.68 5.39
CA ASN A 142 29.45 8.11 5.56
C ASN A 142 30.00 8.69 6.88
N THR A 143 30.27 7.86 7.90
CA THR A 143 30.84 8.32 9.18
C THR A 143 32.34 8.64 9.13
N ARG A 144 33.06 8.29 8.05
CA ARG A 144 34.48 8.64 7.87
C ARG A 144 34.75 10.10 7.45
N LYS A 145 33.73 10.95 7.41
CA LYS A 145 33.91 12.41 7.28
C LYS A 145 33.50 13.13 8.57
N ARG A 146 34.36 13.05 9.58
CA ARG A 146 34.50 14.11 10.59
C ARG A 146 35.99 14.30 10.84
N ARG A 147 36.48 15.44 10.38
CA ARG A 147 37.81 15.98 10.66
C ARG A 147 37.70 16.86 11.89
#